data_AF-M0DYG9-F1
#
_entry.id   AF-M0DYG9-F1
#
_cell.length_a   1.000
_cell.length_b   1.000
_cell.length_c   1.000
_cell.angle_alpha   90.00
_cell.angle_beta   90.00
_cell.angle_gamma   90.00
#
_symmetry.space_group_name_H-M   'P 1'
#
loop_
_entity.id
_entity.type
_entity.pdbx_description
1 polymer ?
#
loop_
_entity_poly.entity_id
_entity_poly.type
_entity_poly.pdbx_seq_one_letter_code
_entity_poly.pdbx_strand_id
1 'polypeptide(L)'
;MSGDAHPFSAVECLTVGMTTTERSDGIAVTDEDWIRGGSDVTAYVSPWYVTTIKYRDFDDQQGELSPEVVRETVDALHRYTPHPTET
;
A
#
# COMPACT_ATOMS: atom_id res chain seq x y z
N MET A 1 -3.66 1.48 -4.17
CA MET A 1 -3.86 2.80 -3.55
C MET A 1 -4.12 3.92 -4.57
N SER A 2 -4.53 3.63 -5.81
CA SER A 2 -4.87 4.66 -6.80
C SER A 2 -6.38 4.77 -6.98
N GLY A 3 -6.87 5.99 -7.25
CA GLY A 3 -8.23 6.24 -7.70
C GLY A 3 -8.30 6.43 -9.22
N ASP A 4 -9.50 6.53 -9.78
CA ASP A 4 -9.70 6.46 -11.25
C ASP A 4 -9.30 7.71 -12.04
N ALA A 5 -8.92 8.79 -11.34
CA ALA A 5 -8.65 10.10 -11.95
C ALA A 5 -7.32 10.20 -12.71
N HIS A 6 -6.40 9.24 -12.54
CA HIS A 6 -5.12 9.30 -13.26
C HIS A 6 -5.24 8.76 -14.69
N PRO A 7 -4.42 9.25 -15.66
CA PRO A 7 -4.58 8.95 -17.09
C PRO A 7 -4.46 7.47 -17.50
N PHE A 8 -3.99 6.61 -16.59
CA PHE A 8 -3.72 5.20 -16.84
C PHE A 8 -4.49 4.27 -15.89
N SER A 9 -5.60 4.73 -15.30
CA SER A 9 -6.39 3.97 -14.31
C SER A 9 -6.97 2.66 -14.84
N ALA A 10 -7.04 2.47 -16.15
CA ALA A 10 -7.43 1.20 -16.76
C ALA A 10 -6.25 0.22 -16.99
N VAL A 11 -5.00 0.65 -16.78
CA VAL A 11 -3.80 -0.11 -17.17
C VAL A 11 -2.88 -0.40 -15.99
N GLU A 12 -2.75 0.54 -15.05
CA GLU A 12 -1.82 0.45 -13.93
C GLU A 12 -2.37 1.10 -12.67
N CYS A 13 -1.73 0.81 -11.55
CA CYS A 13 -2.06 1.42 -10.26
C CYS A 13 -0.80 1.70 -9.44
N LEU A 14 -0.96 2.57 -8.44
CA LEU A 14 0.04 2.72 -7.39
C LEU A 14 -0.12 1.63 -6.34
N THR A 15 0.99 0.99 -6.03
CA THR A 15 1.15 -0.06 -5.04
C THR A 15 2.19 0.34 -4.00
N VAL A 16 2.09 -0.25 -2.81
CA VAL A 16 3.08 -0.11 -1.73
C VAL A 16 3.52 -1.51 -1.35
N GLY A 17 4.82 -1.70 -1.19
CA GLY A 17 5.35 -3.01 -0.86
C GLY A 17 4.96 -3.47 0.55
N MET A 18 4.67 -4.76 0.65
CA MET A 18 4.41 -5.47 1.89
C MET A 18 5.47 -6.56 2.08
N THR A 19 5.88 -6.81 3.32
CA THR A 19 6.92 -7.79 3.66
C THR A 19 6.61 -8.46 4.99
N THR A 20 7.13 -9.65 5.22
CA THR A 20 7.07 -10.34 6.51
C THR A 20 8.23 -9.95 7.44
N THR A 21 9.15 -9.10 6.97
CA THR A 21 10.28 -8.62 7.78
C THR A 21 10.02 -7.21 8.27
N GLU A 22 9.97 -7.04 9.59
CA GLU A 22 9.80 -5.73 10.21
C GLU A 22 10.94 -4.76 9.84
N ARG A 23 10.56 -3.50 9.66
CA ARG A 23 11.45 -2.36 9.42
C ARG A 23 10.96 -1.20 10.29
N SER A 24 11.88 -0.34 10.69
CA SER A 24 11.53 0.94 11.32
C SER A 24 10.55 1.71 10.42
N ASP A 25 9.49 2.25 11.00
CA ASP A 25 8.38 2.95 10.32
C ASP A 25 7.46 2.06 9.45
N GLY A 26 7.65 0.73 9.48
CA GLY A 26 6.73 -0.22 8.84
C GLY A 26 5.40 -0.28 9.59
N ILE A 27 4.29 -0.29 8.84
CA ILE A 27 2.94 -0.39 9.41
C ILE A 27 2.60 -1.87 9.54
N ALA A 28 2.38 -2.33 10.77
CA ALA A 28 1.99 -3.72 11.02
C ALA A 28 0.59 -4.00 10.46
N VAL A 29 0.43 -5.17 9.85
CA VAL A 29 -0.85 -5.71 9.38
C VAL A 29 -1.11 -6.99 10.17
N THR A 30 -2.12 -6.91 11.03
CA THR A 30 -2.58 -8.01 11.87
C THR A 30 -3.74 -8.76 11.21
N ASP A 31 -4.16 -9.87 11.79
CA ASP A 31 -5.27 -10.67 11.27
C ASP A 31 -6.60 -9.88 11.22
N GLU A 32 -6.79 -8.94 12.16
CA GLU A 32 -7.98 -8.10 12.26
C GLU A 32 -8.07 -7.04 11.15
N ASP A 33 -6.95 -6.75 10.49
CA ASP A 33 -6.86 -5.76 9.41
C ASP A 33 -7.34 -6.31 8.07
N TRP A 34 -7.50 -7.62 7.94
CA TRP A 34 -7.99 -8.26 6.71
C TRP A 34 -9.52 -8.33 6.69
N ILE A 35 -10.13 -7.77 5.66
CA ILE A 35 -11.56 -7.97 5.35
C ILE A 35 -11.77 -9.41 4.85
N ARG A 36 -10.84 -9.90 4.03
CA ARG A 36 -10.82 -11.26 3.48
C ARG A 36 -9.41 -11.65 3.04
N GLY A 37 -9.16 -12.94 2.93
CA GLY A 37 -7.82 -13.46 2.70
C GLY A 37 -6.97 -13.30 3.96
N GLY A 38 -5.66 -13.14 3.80
CA GLY A 38 -4.77 -12.98 4.94
C GLY A 38 -3.32 -13.28 4.61
N SER A 39 -2.49 -13.25 5.65
CA SER A 39 -1.13 -13.77 5.64
C SER A 39 -0.99 -14.72 6.83
N ASP A 40 -0.34 -15.87 6.65
CA ASP A 40 -0.12 -16.84 7.74
C ASP A 40 0.84 -16.30 8.82
N VAL A 41 1.52 -15.20 8.52
CA VAL A 41 2.45 -14.51 9.41
C VAL A 41 2.19 -13.02 9.40
N THR A 42 2.53 -12.33 10.49
CA THR A 42 2.46 -10.86 10.55
C THR A 42 3.21 -10.24 9.39
N ALA A 43 2.53 -9.33 8.70
CA ALA A 43 3.08 -8.59 7.58
C ALA A 43 3.20 -7.11 7.94
N TYR A 44 4.03 -6.40 7.17
CA TYR A 44 4.32 -5.00 7.36
C TYR A 44 4.26 -4.30 6.01
N VAL A 45 3.49 -3.23 5.92
CA VAL A 45 3.52 -2.32 4.77
C VAL A 45 4.70 -1.36 4.94
N SER A 46 5.45 -1.12 3.87
CA SER A 46 6.58 -0.17 3.85
C SER A 46 6.16 1.12 3.12
N PRO A 47 5.70 2.18 3.82
CA PRO A 47 5.06 3.35 3.18
C PRO A 47 5.95 4.09 2.18
N TRP A 48 7.28 4.00 2.32
CA TRP A 48 8.26 4.58 1.42
C TRP A 48 8.48 3.77 0.14
N TYR A 49 8.03 2.52 0.07
CA TYR A 49 8.28 1.63 -1.07
C TYR A 49 7.09 1.59 -2.02
N VAL A 50 6.88 2.73 -2.69
CA VAL A 50 5.78 2.96 -3.64
C VAL A 50 6.25 2.67 -5.06
N THR A 51 5.45 1.93 -5.82
CA THR A 51 5.73 1.65 -7.23
C THR A 51 4.46 1.58 -8.07
N THR A 52 4.60 1.85 -9.36
CA THR A 52 3.54 1.64 -10.34
C THR A 52 3.63 0.22 -10.88
N ILE A 53 2.51 -0.51 -10.87
CA ILE A 53 2.40 -1.87 -11.42
C ILE A 53 1.25 -1.92 -12.42
N LYS A 54 1.47 -2.59 -13.56
CA LYS A 54 0.41 -2.81 -14.56
C LYS A 54 -0.49 -3.95 -14.13
N TYR A 55 -1.79 -3.84 -14.41
CA TYR A 55 -2.74 -4.86 -13.99
C TYR A 55 -2.44 -6.26 -14.55
N ARG A 56 -1.85 -6.32 -15.74
CA ARG A 56 -1.42 -7.59 -16.38
C ARG A 56 -0.29 -8.32 -15.65
N ASP A 57 0.42 -7.63 -14.75
CA ASP A 57 1.54 -8.17 -13.98
C ASP A 57 1.07 -8.64 -12.58
N PHE A 58 -0.23 -8.52 -12.26
CA PHE A 58 -0.82 -9.21 -11.10
C PHE A 58 -1.27 -10.60 -11.51
N ASP A 59 -0.90 -11.61 -10.70
CA ASP A 59 -1.32 -12.99 -10.89
C ASP A 59 -2.57 -13.30 -10.04
N ASP A 60 -2.42 -13.32 -8.72
CA ASP A 60 -3.46 -13.72 -7.77
C ASP A 60 -3.70 -12.67 -6.68
N GLN A 61 -4.96 -12.52 -6.26
CA GLN A 61 -5.32 -11.68 -5.13
C GLN A 61 -5.22 -12.45 -3.81
N GLN A 62 -4.21 -12.14 -3.00
CA GLN A 62 -4.03 -12.74 -1.66
C GLN A 62 -5.15 -12.36 -0.67
N GLY A 63 -5.60 -11.11 -0.68
CA GLY A 63 -6.59 -10.63 0.27
C GLY A 63 -7.01 -9.18 0.03
N GLU A 64 -7.77 -8.65 0.97
CA GLU A 64 -8.27 -7.28 0.98
C GLU A 64 -8.13 -6.70 2.39
N LEU A 65 -7.43 -5.58 2.51
CA LEU A 65 -7.20 -4.89 3.77
C LEU A 65 -8.31 -3.90 4.07
N SER A 66 -8.49 -3.61 5.36
CA SER A 66 -9.38 -2.56 5.83
C SER A 66 -9.00 -1.19 5.25
N PRO A 67 -9.97 -0.30 5.00
CA PRO A 67 -9.68 1.07 4.56
C PRO A 67 -8.84 1.87 5.55
N GLU A 68 -8.81 1.46 6.82
CA GLU A 68 -8.04 2.12 7.89
C GLU A 68 -6.55 1.93 7.66
N VAL A 69 -6.09 0.69 7.40
CA VAL A 69 -4.68 0.42 7.05
C VAL A 69 -4.27 1.13 5.76
N VAL A 70 -5.16 1.18 4.76
CA VAL A 70 -4.89 1.92 3.52
C VAL A 70 -4.69 3.41 3.80
N ARG A 71 -5.52 4.01 4.66
CA ARG A 71 -5.41 5.41 5.03
C ARG A 71 -4.13 5.69 5.80
N GLU A 72 -3.80 4.87 6.79
CA GLU A 72 -2.55 4.98 7.55
C GLU A 72 -1.33 4.90 6.63
N THR A 73 -1.37 3.98 5.66
CA THR A 73 -0.31 3.85 4.65
C THR A 73 -0.14 5.12 3.82
N VAL A 74 -1.24 5.71 3.35
CA VAL A 74 -1.19 6.97 2.57
C VAL A 74 -0.68 8.14 3.43
N ASP A 75 -1.15 8.25 4.67
CA ASP A 75 -0.70 9.29 5.60
C ASP A 75 0.80 9.17 5.92
N ALA A 76 1.30 7.95 6.10
CA ALA A 76 2.72 7.69 6.32
C ALA A 76 3.55 7.96 5.05
N LEU A 77 3.04 7.56 3.87
CA LEU A 77 3.68 7.83 2.58
C LEU A 77 3.90 9.32 2.36
N HIS A 78 2.93 10.17 2.70
CA HIS A 78 3.04 11.62 2.55
C HIS A 78 4.24 12.24 3.29
N ARG A 79 4.74 11.60 4.35
CA ARG A 79 5.96 12.05 5.05
C ARG A 79 7.22 11.91 4.19
N TYR A 80 7.21 11.02 3.20
CA TYR A 80 8.31 10.79 2.25
C TYR A 80 8.14 11.57 0.94
N THR A 81 6.98 12.17 0.71
CA THR A 81 6.70 13.03 -0.45
C THR A 81 6.28 14.43 0.01
N PRO A 82 7.11 15.15 0.79
CA PRO A 82 6.76 16.49 1.23
C PRO A 82 6.61 17.39 0.01
N HIS A 83 5.51 18.16 -0.03
CA HIS A 83 5.40 19.25 -0.98
C HIS A 83 6.44 20.32 -0.62
N PRO A 84 7.15 20.91 -1.60
CA PRO A 84 7.91 22.12 -1.33
C PRO A 84 6.93 23.16 -0.79
N THR A 85 7.16 23.67 0.42
CA THR A 85 6.44 24.84 0.91
C THR A 85 6.81 26.00 0.00
N GLU A 86 5.85 26.56 -0.74
CA GLU A 86 6.07 27.81 -1.50
C GLU A 86 6.61 28.88 -0.53
N THR A 87 7.80 29.42 -0.84
CA THR A 87 8.47 30.48 -0.06
C THR A 87 8.16 31.84 -0.66
#